data_AF-A0A0N8PP95-F1
#
_entry.id   AF-A0A0N8PP95-F1
#
_cell.length_a   1.000
_cell.length_b   1.000
_cell.length_c   1.000
_cell.angle_alpha   90.00
_cell.angle_beta   90.00
_cell.angle_gamma   90.00
#
_symmetry.space_group_name_H-M   'P 1'
#
loop_
_entity.id
_entity.type
_entity.pdbx_description
1 polymer ?
#
loop_
_entity_poly.entity_id
_entity_poly.type
_entity_poly.pdbx_seq_one_letter_code
_entity_poly.pdbx_strand_id
1 'polypeptide(L)'
;MVSLKDPHRLFSGLILAVLGYEWLVSGLDKILNGGFVAGLQQQLSDAVSNIHYAFYVRIVNNLFIPHSELMGYSVEIAELTLGVVFFVLAVYTFLGKMSRNLYRTGIALGIIAAFASLNLFFYQGGAFFVSLSNPYNEGISIGFILVLANLAVAVWSLMSLRQKPKLHLVRPLHPRAHRYGAASK
;
A
#
# COMPACT_ATOMS: atom_id res chain seq x y z
N MET A 1 9.48 -20.38 10.76
CA MET A 1 10.79 -19.68 10.71
C MET A 1 10.93 -19.02 9.35
N VAL A 2 10.90 -17.69 9.29
CA VAL A 2 11.19 -16.93 8.06
C VAL A 2 12.65 -17.20 7.70
N SER A 3 12.92 -17.75 6.51
CA SER A 3 14.29 -17.93 6.04
C SER A 3 14.86 -16.54 5.76
N LEU A 4 15.74 -16.05 6.65
CA LEU A 4 16.50 -14.79 6.49
C LEU A 4 17.36 -14.75 5.21
N LYS A 5 17.37 -15.83 4.41
CA LYS A 5 18.15 -15.96 3.18
C LYS A 5 17.56 -15.23 1.98
N ASP A 6 16.32 -14.71 2.06
CA ASP A 6 15.72 -13.89 0.99
C ASP A 6 15.48 -12.45 1.47
N PRO A 7 16.47 -11.56 1.33
CA PRO A 7 16.38 -10.18 1.83
C PRO A 7 15.26 -9.39 1.16
N HIS A 8 14.90 -9.71 -0.08
CA HIS A 8 13.82 -9.02 -0.79
C HIS A 8 12.45 -9.32 -0.18
N ARG A 9 12.22 -10.59 0.20
CA ARG A 9 10.97 -10.99 0.88
C ARG A 9 10.84 -10.36 2.26
N LEU A 10 11.94 -10.33 3.01
CA LEU A 10 11.95 -9.69 4.33
C LEU A 10 11.62 -8.20 4.21
N PHE A 11 12.34 -7.49 3.33
CA PHE A 11 12.15 -6.06 3.13
C PHE A 11 10.73 -5.71 2.65
N SER A 12 10.22 -6.41 1.64
CA SER A 12 8.87 -6.15 1.10
C SER A 12 7.79 -6.47 2.12
N GLY A 13 7.95 -7.56 2.87
CA GLY A 13 7.01 -7.91 3.94
C GLY A 13 7.01 -6.88 5.07
N LEU A 14 8.17 -6.32 5.43
CA LEU A 14 8.26 -5.25 6.43
C LEU A 14 7.58 -3.97 5.97
N ILE A 15 7.78 -3.55 4.72
CA ILE A 15 7.08 -2.38 4.16
C ILE A 15 5.56 -2.58 4.23
N LEU A 16 5.07 -3.75 3.78
CA LEU A 16 3.65 -4.07 3.84
C LEU A 16 3.11 -4.09 5.28
N ALA A 17 3.89 -4.59 6.24
CA ALA A 17 3.50 -4.61 7.65
C ALA A 17 3.44 -3.19 8.25
N VAL A 18 4.40 -2.32 7.92
CA VAL A 18 4.42 -0.92 8.38
C VAL A 18 3.25 -0.14 7.78
N LEU A 19 3.01 -0.27 6.47
CA LEU A 19 1.84 0.36 5.85
C LEU A 19 0.53 -0.20 6.39
N GLY A 20 0.44 -1.52 6.60
CA GLY A 20 -0.72 -2.15 7.21
C GLY A 20 -0.97 -1.64 8.62
N TYR A 21 0.07 -1.45 9.42
CA TYR A 21 0.00 -0.86 10.76
C TYR A 21 -0.53 0.57 10.71
N GLU A 22 0.06 1.42 9.86
CA GLU A 22 -0.34 2.83 9.71
C GLU A 22 -1.84 2.96 9.38
N TRP A 23 -2.30 2.27 8.34
CA TRP A 23 -3.70 2.30 7.93
C TRP A 23 -4.64 1.73 8.99
N LEU A 24 -4.25 0.63 9.64
CA LEU A 24 -5.07 -0.01 10.65
C LEU A 24 -5.23 0.86 11.90
N VAL A 25 -4.13 1.43 12.42
CA VAL A 25 -4.16 2.31 13.59
C VAL A 25 -4.95 3.58 13.26
N SER A 26 -4.73 4.19 12.10
CA SER A 26 -5.49 5.36 11.65
C SER A 26 -7.01 5.11 11.62
N GLY A 27 -7.43 3.94 11.12
CA GLY A 27 -8.85 3.57 11.07
C GLY A 27 -9.43 3.20 12.45
N LEU A 28 -8.65 2.48 13.27
CA LEU A 28 -9.06 2.12 14.62
C LEU A 28 -9.23 3.36 15.50
N ASP A 29 -8.32 4.33 15.41
CA ASP A 29 -8.41 5.58 16.18
C ASP A 29 -9.72 6.33 15.88
N LYS A 30 -10.14 6.37 14.61
CA LYS A 30 -11.40 7.03 14.20
C LYS A 30 -12.63 6.33 14.77
N ILE A 31 -12.67 5.01 14.64
CA ILE A 31 -13.82 4.20 15.10
C ILE A 31 -13.91 4.18 16.62
N LEU A 32 -12.78 4.01 17.31
CA LEU A 32 -12.74 3.96 18.77
C LEU A 32 -13.02 5.33 19.39
N ASN A 33 -12.65 6.43 18.71
CA ASN A 33 -13.03 7.77 19.13
C ASN A 33 -14.54 8.01 18.93
N GLY A 34 -15.14 7.45 17.88
CA GLY A 34 -16.59 7.51 17.60
C GLY A 34 -17.10 8.89 17.15
N GLY A 35 -16.26 9.93 17.20
CA GLY A 35 -16.61 11.30 16.80
C GLY A 35 -16.22 11.66 15.36
N PHE A 36 -15.49 10.79 14.65
CA PHE A 36 -14.90 11.14 13.35
C PHE A 36 -15.96 11.51 12.30
N VAL A 37 -16.94 10.64 12.05
CA VAL A 37 -17.98 10.87 11.03
C VAL A 37 -18.79 12.13 11.33
N ALA A 38 -19.26 12.28 12.58
CA ALA A 38 -20.05 13.43 13.01
C ALA A 38 -19.25 14.75 12.98
N GLY A 39 -17.95 14.69 13.26
CA GLY A 39 -17.06 15.86 13.26
C GLY A 39 -16.52 16.24 11.88
N LEU A 40 -16.60 15.35 10.88
CA LEU A 40 -15.89 15.52 9.61
C LEU A 40 -16.35 16.77 8.84
N GLN A 41 -17.64 17.10 8.85
CA GLN A 41 -18.13 18.29 8.14
C GLN A 41 -17.51 19.58 8.68
N GLN A 42 -17.45 19.71 10.00
CA GLN A 42 -16.88 20.88 10.67
C GLN A 42 -15.37 20.96 10.38
N GLN A 43 -14.66 19.84 10.53
CA GLN A 43 -13.22 19.74 10.24
C GLN A 43 -12.89 20.10 8.78
N LEU A 44 -13.72 19.67 7.83
CA LEU A 44 -13.56 20.03 6.42
C LEU A 44 -13.80 21.53 6.22
N SER A 45 -14.86 22.09 6.81
CA SER A 45 -15.21 23.50 6.68
C SER A 45 -14.13 24.43 7.25
N ASP A 46 -13.59 24.08 8.41
CA ASP A 46 -12.52 24.85 9.07
C ASP A 46 -11.22 24.79 8.27
N ALA A 47 -10.91 23.63 7.70
CA ALA A 47 -9.69 23.41 6.92
C ALA A 47 -9.68 24.14 5.57
N VAL A 48 -10.84 24.47 4.98
CA VAL A 48 -10.92 25.12 3.65
C VAL A 48 -10.04 26.36 3.55
N SER A 49 -9.96 27.16 4.61
CA SER A 49 -9.15 28.39 4.66
C SER A 49 -7.63 28.13 4.57
N ASN A 50 -7.18 26.93 4.95
CA ASN A 50 -5.78 26.53 4.99
C ASN A 50 -5.34 25.73 3.75
N ILE A 51 -6.26 25.37 2.87
CA ILE A 51 -5.96 24.62 1.65
C ILE A 51 -5.44 25.58 0.58
N HIS A 52 -4.16 25.44 0.22
CA HIS A 52 -3.52 26.28 -0.81
C HIS A 52 -3.97 25.95 -2.25
N TYR A 53 -4.64 24.81 -2.45
CA TYR A 53 -5.03 24.29 -3.76
C TYR A 53 -6.47 24.68 -4.13
N ALA A 54 -6.63 25.74 -4.92
CA ALA A 54 -7.95 26.27 -5.30
C ALA A 54 -8.87 25.23 -5.97
N PHE A 55 -8.33 24.31 -6.77
CA PHE A 55 -9.12 23.22 -7.36
C PHE A 55 -9.64 22.25 -6.30
N TYR A 56 -8.83 21.98 -5.27
CA TYR A 56 -9.17 21.06 -4.19
C TYR A 56 -10.19 21.69 -3.24
N VAL A 57 -10.07 22.99 -2.96
CA VAL A 57 -11.11 23.76 -2.25
C VAL A 57 -12.47 23.61 -2.91
N ARG A 58 -12.54 23.69 -4.25
CA ARG A 58 -13.80 23.46 -4.99
C ARG A 58 -14.32 22.04 -4.83
N ILE A 59 -13.46 21.03 -4.82
CA ILE A 59 -13.85 19.64 -4.58
C ILE A 59 -14.40 19.49 -3.15
N VAL A 60 -13.70 20.01 -2.15
CA VAL A 60 -14.12 19.94 -0.75
C VAL A 60 -15.50 20.60 -0.56
N ASN A 61 -15.68 21.82 -1.05
CA ASN A 61 -16.93 22.57 -0.90
C ASN A 61 -18.12 21.94 -1.64
N ASN A 62 -17.90 21.36 -2.83
CA ASN A 62 -19.00 20.87 -3.67
C ASN A 62 -19.28 19.37 -3.50
N LEU A 63 -18.32 18.59 -3.01
CA LEU A 63 -18.43 17.14 -2.92
C LEU A 63 -18.27 16.63 -1.49
N PHE A 64 -17.23 17.04 -0.77
CA PHE A 64 -16.94 16.43 0.55
C PHE A 64 -17.79 17.00 1.67
N ILE A 65 -17.94 18.33 1.77
CA ILE A 65 -18.75 18.97 2.81
C ILE A 65 -20.23 18.56 2.70
N PRO A 66 -20.88 18.59 1.52
CA PRO A 66 -22.29 18.21 1.39
C PRO A 66 -22.56 16.71 1.65
N HIS A 67 -21.53 15.87 1.56
CA HIS A 67 -21.63 14.41 1.73
C HIS A 67 -20.68 13.91 2.81
N SER A 68 -20.44 14.74 3.83
CA SER A 68 -19.44 14.52 4.88
C SER A 68 -19.61 13.19 5.60
N GLU A 69 -20.84 12.81 5.98
CA GLU A 69 -21.08 11.54 6.66
C GLU A 69 -20.71 10.34 5.78
N LEU A 70 -21.12 10.35 4.50
CA LEU A 70 -20.78 9.28 3.54
C LEU A 70 -19.27 9.19 3.34
N MET A 71 -18.59 10.33 3.23
CA MET A 71 -17.13 10.37 3.12
C MET A 71 -16.46 9.86 4.39
N GLY A 72 -17.00 10.19 5.56
CA GLY A 72 -16.51 9.72 6.86
C GLY A 72 -16.52 8.21 6.96
N TYR A 73 -17.68 7.57 6.70
CA TYR A 73 -17.76 6.11 6.68
C TYR A 73 -16.87 5.49 5.61
N SER A 74 -16.78 6.12 4.42
CA SER A 74 -15.91 5.64 3.35
C SER A 74 -14.44 5.63 3.76
N VAL A 75 -13.99 6.67 4.48
CA VAL A 75 -12.63 6.75 5.03
C VAL A 75 -12.41 5.66 6.07
N GLU A 76 -13.27 5.53 7.07
CA GLU A 76 -13.13 4.49 8.12
C GLU A 76 -13.05 3.08 7.53
N ILE A 77 -13.95 2.76 6.59
CA ILE A 77 -13.96 1.45 5.91
C ILE A 77 -12.69 1.26 5.08
N ALA A 78 -12.27 2.28 4.33
CA ALA A 78 -11.08 2.20 3.50
C ALA A 78 -9.82 1.97 4.34
N GLU A 79 -9.62 2.73 5.41
CA GLU A 79 -8.43 2.62 6.26
C GLU A 79 -8.35 1.24 6.93
N LEU A 80 -9.45 0.75 7.52
CA LEU A 80 -9.47 -0.60 8.09
C LEU A 80 -9.20 -1.67 7.03
N THR A 81 -9.83 -1.56 5.86
CA THR A 81 -9.68 -2.54 4.78
C THR A 81 -8.23 -2.56 4.27
N LEU A 82 -7.63 -1.39 4.04
CA LEU A 82 -6.24 -1.26 3.63
C LEU A 82 -5.29 -1.85 4.68
N GLY A 83 -5.50 -1.50 5.95
CA GLY A 83 -4.70 -2.00 7.06
C GLY A 83 -4.70 -3.52 7.16
N VAL A 84 -5.89 -4.13 7.21
CA VAL A 84 -6.05 -5.59 7.30
C VAL A 84 -5.45 -6.29 6.08
N VAL A 85 -5.73 -5.82 4.87
CA VAL A 85 -5.25 -6.52 3.67
C VAL A 85 -3.74 -6.37 3.51
N PHE A 86 -3.13 -5.22 3.83
CA PHE A 86 -1.67 -5.10 3.82
C PHE A 86 -0.99 -6.01 4.84
N PHE A 87 -1.58 -6.21 6.03
CA PHE A 87 -1.09 -7.24 6.96
C PHE A 87 -1.17 -8.65 6.37
N VAL A 88 -2.29 -8.99 5.72
CA VAL A 88 -2.42 -10.28 5.03
C VAL A 88 -1.34 -10.43 3.96
N LEU A 89 -1.13 -9.42 3.11
CA LEU A 89 -0.07 -9.44 2.10
C LEU A 89 1.32 -9.57 2.72
N ALA A 90 1.58 -8.89 3.84
CA ALA A 90 2.85 -9.00 4.58
C ALA A 90 3.09 -10.44 5.05
N VAL A 91 2.09 -11.05 5.70
CA VAL A 91 2.16 -12.44 6.17
C VAL A 91 2.42 -13.40 5.01
N TYR A 92 1.68 -13.29 3.91
CA TYR A 92 1.88 -14.17 2.75
C TYR A 92 3.24 -13.94 2.07
N THR A 93 3.77 -12.72 2.10
CA THR A 93 5.12 -12.39 1.62
C THR A 93 6.20 -13.04 2.49
N PHE A 94 6.08 -12.95 3.82
CA PHE A 94 6.97 -13.62 4.76
C PHE A 94 6.92 -15.15 4.61
N LEU A 95 5.73 -15.71 4.42
CA LEU A 95 5.56 -17.14 4.16
C LEU A 95 6.03 -17.58 2.77
N GLY A 96 6.19 -16.65 1.81
CA GLY A 96 6.58 -16.96 0.44
C GLY A 96 5.47 -17.64 -0.34
N LYS A 97 4.23 -17.41 0.06
CA LYS A 97 3.02 -18.01 -0.51
C LYS A 97 2.23 -17.01 -1.37
N MET A 98 2.89 -15.94 -1.83
CA MET A 98 2.27 -14.92 -2.66
C MET A 98 1.78 -15.53 -3.97
N SER A 99 0.46 -15.51 -4.16
CA SER A 99 -0.21 -15.99 -5.36
C SER A 99 -0.40 -14.86 -6.36
N ARG A 100 -0.76 -15.22 -7.59
CA ARG A 100 -1.06 -14.24 -8.65
C ARG A 100 -2.16 -13.25 -8.25
N ASN A 101 -3.18 -13.73 -7.57
CA ASN A 101 -4.30 -12.92 -7.12
C ASN A 101 -3.87 -11.98 -5.99
N LEU A 102 -3.01 -12.42 -5.06
CA LEU A 102 -2.48 -11.56 -4.00
C LEU A 102 -1.63 -10.41 -4.57
N TYR A 103 -0.82 -10.65 -5.61
CA TYR A 103 -0.13 -9.56 -6.30
C TYR A 103 -1.10 -8.59 -6.98
N ARG A 104 -2.16 -9.10 -7.64
CA ARG A 104 -3.20 -8.22 -8.23
C ARG A 104 -3.91 -7.37 -7.16
N THR A 105 -4.20 -7.95 -6.00
CA THR A 105 -4.72 -7.23 -4.85
C THR A 105 -3.73 -6.16 -4.38
N GLY A 106 -2.43 -6.47 -4.30
CA GLY A 106 -1.39 -5.50 -3.95
C GLY A 106 -1.30 -4.33 -4.93
N ILE A 107 -1.48 -4.56 -6.25
CA ILE A 107 -1.56 -3.49 -7.25
C ILE A 107 -2.78 -2.62 -7.00
N ALA A 108 -3.97 -3.22 -6.91
CA ALA A 108 -5.22 -2.48 -6.78
C ALA A 108 -5.26 -1.64 -5.49
N LEU A 109 -4.94 -2.26 -4.36
CA LEU A 109 -4.96 -1.57 -3.07
C LEU A 109 -3.80 -0.59 -2.90
N GLY A 110 -2.63 -0.85 -3.48
CA GLY A 110 -1.55 0.13 -3.51
C GLY A 110 -1.96 1.42 -4.25
N ILE A 111 -2.68 1.31 -5.36
CA ILE A 111 -3.23 2.46 -6.10
C ILE A 111 -4.29 3.19 -5.28
N ILE A 112 -5.24 2.44 -4.68
CA ILE A 112 -6.30 3.03 -3.84
C ILE A 112 -5.71 3.76 -2.63
N ALA A 113 -4.76 3.13 -1.93
CA ALA A 113 -4.08 3.71 -0.78
C ALA A 113 -3.25 4.95 -1.16
N ALA A 114 -2.59 4.94 -2.33
CA ALA A 114 -1.89 6.10 -2.84
C ALA A 114 -2.85 7.25 -3.14
N PHE A 115 -4.01 6.97 -3.74
CA PHE A 115 -5.05 7.97 -3.98
C PHE A 115 -5.62 8.53 -2.68
N ALA A 116 -5.88 7.69 -1.68
CA ALA A 116 -6.34 8.13 -0.36
C ALA A 116 -5.30 9.02 0.34
N SER A 117 -4.03 8.62 0.32
CA SER A 117 -2.91 9.41 0.87
C SER A 117 -2.75 10.75 0.14
N LEU A 118 -2.99 10.77 -1.17
CA LEU A 118 -2.89 11.99 -1.98
C LEU A 118 -4.03 12.97 -1.66
N ASN A 119 -5.23 12.46 -1.40
CA ASN A 119 -6.33 13.29 -0.91
C ASN A 119 -5.99 13.90 0.45
N LEU A 120 -5.45 13.11 1.39
CA LEU A 120 -5.02 13.62 2.69
C LEU A 120 -3.92 14.68 2.55
N PHE A 121 -2.96 14.46 1.66
CA PHE A 121 -1.91 15.43 1.35
C PHE A 121 -2.47 16.77 0.87
N PHE A 122 -3.43 16.75 -0.06
CA PHE A 122 -4.06 17.98 -0.54
C PHE A 122 -4.91 18.66 0.54
N TYR A 123 -5.64 17.88 1.34
CA TYR A 123 -6.42 18.37 2.46
C TYR A 123 -5.56 19.09 3.51
N GLN A 124 -4.38 18.54 3.82
CA GLN A 124 -3.43 19.14 4.77
C GLN A 124 -2.67 20.35 4.20
N GLY A 125 -2.89 20.71 2.93
CA GLY A 125 -2.14 21.78 2.27
C GLY A 125 -0.66 21.46 2.07
N GLY A 126 -0.31 20.17 1.98
CA GLY A 126 1.07 19.72 1.85
C GLY A 126 1.78 20.32 0.63
N ALA A 127 3.10 20.51 0.71
CA ALA A 127 3.89 21.04 -0.39
C ALA A 127 4.66 19.94 -1.13
N PHE A 128 4.71 20.00 -2.46
CA PHE A 128 5.48 19.05 -3.28
C PHE A 128 7.00 19.30 -3.22
N PHE A 129 7.42 20.50 -2.84
CA PHE A 129 8.81 20.95 -2.83
C PHE A 129 9.11 21.69 -1.52
N VAL A 130 10.40 22.01 -1.33
CA VAL A 130 10.90 22.76 -0.17
C VAL A 130 10.10 24.05 0.01
N SER A 131 9.39 24.16 1.12
CA SER A 131 8.69 25.38 1.50
C SER A 131 9.58 26.22 2.40
N LEU A 132 9.98 27.40 1.93
CA LEU A 132 10.74 28.36 2.72
C LEU A 132 9.88 29.12 3.75
N SER A 133 8.56 28.94 3.71
CA SER A 133 7.61 29.69 4.55
C SER A 133 7.51 29.18 5.98
N ASN A 134 7.94 27.95 6.26
CA ASN A 134 7.93 27.39 7.61
C ASN A 134 9.13 26.43 7.82
N PRO A 135 10.23 26.90 8.41
CA PRO A 135 11.45 26.11 8.61
C PRO A 135 11.29 24.99 9.66
N TYR A 136 10.22 25.01 10.45
CA TYR A 136 9.91 23.95 11.42
C TYR A 136 9.06 22.83 10.82
N ASN A 137 8.59 22.99 9.58
CA ASN A 137 7.89 21.95 8.87
C ASN A 137 8.88 20.97 8.24
N GLU A 138 8.45 19.73 8.10
CA GLU A 138 9.18 18.70 7.36
C GLU A 138 9.37 19.09 5.88
N GLY A 139 10.56 18.79 5.33
CA GLY A 139 10.88 19.17 3.95
C GLY A 139 10.01 18.48 2.89
N ILE A 140 9.51 17.28 3.20
CA ILE A 140 8.49 16.56 2.44
C ILE A 140 7.46 16.08 3.44
N SER A 141 6.18 16.39 3.19
CA SER A 141 5.10 15.94 4.08
C SER A 141 5.05 14.42 4.19
N ILE A 142 4.75 13.91 5.38
CA ILE A 142 4.51 12.48 5.61
C ILE A 142 3.43 11.93 4.67
N GLY A 143 2.36 12.70 4.42
CA GLY A 143 1.30 12.32 3.48
C GLY A 143 1.82 12.02 2.07
N PHE A 144 2.74 12.83 1.55
CA PHE A 144 3.35 12.57 0.24
C PHE A 144 4.28 11.35 0.25
N ILE A 145 5.01 11.11 1.34
CA ILE A 145 5.81 9.89 1.50
C ILE A 145 4.91 8.65 1.46
N LEU A 146 3.74 8.70 2.11
CA LEU A 146 2.75 7.62 2.04
C LEU A 146 2.22 7.40 0.62
N VAL A 147 1.98 8.46 -0.17
CA VAL A 147 1.63 8.32 -1.59
C VAL A 147 2.70 7.50 -2.32
N LEU A 148 3.97 7.88 -2.18
CA LEU A 148 5.07 7.21 -2.86
C LEU A 148 5.26 5.76 -2.38
N ALA A 149 5.12 5.51 -1.08
CA ALA A 149 5.24 4.17 -0.51
C ALA A 149 4.14 3.23 -1.02
N ASN A 150 2.89 3.70 -1.07
CA ASN A 150 1.77 2.91 -1.59
C ASN A 150 1.90 2.65 -3.11
N LEU A 151 2.40 3.63 -3.89
CA LEU A 151 2.75 3.43 -5.30
C LEU A 151 3.90 2.42 -5.46
N ALA A 152 4.91 2.45 -4.59
CA ALA A 152 6.00 1.50 -4.62
C ALA A 152 5.49 0.06 -4.38
N VAL A 153 4.53 -0.14 -3.47
CA VAL A 153 3.85 -1.44 -3.29
C VAL A 153 3.14 -1.89 -4.56
N ALA A 154 2.42 -0.99 -5.24
CA ALA A 154 1.73 -1.31 -6.49
C ALA A 154 2.73 -1.72 -7.60
N VAL A 155 3.82 -0.97 -7.75
CA VAL A 155 4.89 -1.27 -8.72
C VAL A 155 5.58 -2.58 -8.38
N TRP A 156 5.96 -2.80 -7.12
CA TRP A 156 6.57 -4.05 -6.67
C TRP A 156 5.66 -5.25 -6.96
N SER A 157 4.37 -5.12 -6.69
CA SER A 157 3.38 -6.17 -6.95
C SER A 157 3.26 -6.46 -8.46
N LEU A 158 3.26 -5.41 -9.30
CA LEU A 158 3.25 -5.54 -10.76
C LEU A 158 4.51 -6.21 -11.30
N MET A 159 5.68 -5.83 -10.80
CA MET A 159 6.95 -6.43 -11.20
C MET A 159 7.02 -7.90 -10.80
N SER A 160 6.61 -8.22 -9.57
CA SER A 160 6.56 -9.60 -9.07
C SER A 160 5.58 -10.47 -9.85
N LEU A 161 4.46 -9.90 -10.31
CA LEU A 161 3.48 -10.57 -11.17
C LEU A 161 4.03 -10.92 -12.56
N ARG A 162 4.98 -10.12 -13.07
CA ARG A 162 5.60 -10.29 -14.39
C ARG A 162 6.77 -11.26 -14.39
N GLN A 163 7.32 -11.62 -13.23
CA GLN A 163 8.39 -12.61 -13.16
C GLN A 163 7.84 -13.98 -13.59
N LYS A 164 8.44 -14.57 -14.63
CA LYS A 164 8.11 -15.94 -15.05
C LYS A 164 8.48 -16.88 -13.91
N PRO A 165 7.66 -17.90 -13.60
CA PRO A 165 8.10 -18.94 -12.67
C PRO A 165 9.43 -19.47 -13.17
N LYS A 166 10.46 -19.49 -12.32
CA LYS A 166 11.69 -20.21 -12.63
C LYS A 166 11.24 -21.64 -12.88
N LEU A 167 11.16 -22.06 -14.15
CA LEU A 167 11.03 -23.46 -14.47
C LEU A 167 12.24 -24.08 -13.79
N HIS A 168 12.00 -24.79 -12.70
CA HIS A 168 12.93 -25.81 -12.27
C HIS A 168 12.97 -26.75 -13.46
N LEU A 169 13.97 -26.55 -14.31
CA LEU A 169 14.42 -27.52 -15.29
C LEU A 169 14.56 -28.80 -14.49
N VAL A 170 13.54 -29.65 -14.56
CA VAL A 170 13.65 -31.06 -14.24
C VAL A 170 14.83 -31.48 -15.09
N ARG A 171 16.01 -31.64 -14.48
CA ARG A 171 17.15 -32.21 -15.18
C ARG A 171 16.59 -33.48 -15.81
N PRO A 172 16.57 -33.62 -17.14
CA PRO A 172 16.16 -34.87 -17.73
C PRO A 172 17.04 -35.92 -17.08
N LEU A 173 16.41 -36.86 -16.37
CA LEU A 173 17.08 -38.02 -15.83
C LEU A 173 17.76 -38.65 -17.04
N HIS A 174 19.08 -38.48 -17.15
CA HIS A 174 19.85 -39.14 -18.20
C HIS A 174 19.47 -40.61 -18.13
N PRO A 175 18.92 -41.20 -19.21
CA PRO A 175 18.76 -42.63 -19.28
C PRO A 175 20.17 -43.18 -19.11
N ARG A 176 20.44 -43.90 -18.02
CA ARG A 176 21.63 -44.72 -17.91
C ARG A 176 21.56 -45.67 -19.10
N ALA A 177 22.36 -45.38 -20.13
CA ALA A 177 22.57 -46.31 -21.22
C ALA A 177 23.10 -47.60 -20.59
N HIS A 178 22.22 -48.59 -20.48
CA HIS A 178 22.61 -49.96 -20.20
C HIS A 178 23.56 -50.37 -21.33
N ARG A 179 24.86 -50.29 -21.06
CA ARG A 179 25.89 -51.00 -21.81
C ARG A 179 25.57 -52.49 -21.63
N TYR A 180 24.83 -53.06 -22.58
CA TYR A 180 24.86 -54.51 -22.78
C TYR A 180 26.28 -54.86 -23.21
N GLY A 181 26.99 -55.50 -22.31
CA GLY A 181 28.31 -56.04 -22.57
C GLY A 181 28.24 -57.02 -23.73
N ALA A 182 29.08 -56.79 -24.72
CA ALA A 182 29.47 -57.80 -25.67
C ALA A 182 30.13 -58.95 -24.89
N ALA A 183 29.45 -60.08 -24.78
CA ALA A 183 30.08 -61.34 -24.45
C ALA A 183 30.56 -61.96 -25.77
N SER A 184 31.87 -61.88 -25.99
CA SER A 184 32.60 -62.65 -26.99
C SER A 184 32.76 -64.10 -26.54
N LYS A 185 32.70 -65.00 -27.53
CA LYS A 185 33.09 -66.42 -27.58
C LYS A 185 31.94 -67.41 -27.54
#